data_AF-A0A2G2DC74-F1
#
_entry.id   AF-A0A2G2DC74-F1
#
_cell.length_a   1.000
_cell.length_b   1.000
_cell.length_c   1.000
_cell.angle_alpha   90.00
_cell.angle_beta   90.00
_cell.angle_gamma   90.00
#
_symmetry.space_group_name_H-M   'P 1'
#
loop_
_entity.id
_entity.type
_entity.pdbx_description
1 polymer ?
#
loop_
_entity_poly.entity_id
_entity_poly.type
_entity_poly.pdbx_seq_one_letter_code
_entity_poly.pdbx_strand_id
1 'polypeptide(L)' 'MTLRRQPPAAPEIVTLATQDEHDRVAMVIMQLEMALALARTKKLTQLVSHLEAALAEARNLHGKMLN' A
#
# COMPACT_ATOMS: atom_id res chain seq x y z
N MET A 1 -23.07 1.15 -35.32
CA MET A 1 -23.09 0.60 -33.94
C MET A 1 -22.07 1.36 -33.12
N THR A 2 -22.45 2.48 -32.49
CA THR A 2 -21.54 3.28 -31.67
C THR A 2 -21.47 2.67 -30.27
N LEU A 3 -20.31 2.11 -29.92
CA LEU A 3 -20.01 1.64 -28.57
C LEU A 3 -20.14 2.82 -27.61
N ARG A 4 -21.19 2.81 -26.76
CA ARG A 4 -21.33 3.76 -25.66
C ARG A 4 -20.09 3.61 -24.77
N ARG A 5 -19.24 4.65 -24.73
CA ARG A 5 -18.17 4.78 -23.75
C ARG A 5 -18.83 4.76 -22.37
N GLN A 6 -18.66 3.64 -21.66
CA GLN A 6 -19.05 3.53 -20.26
C GLN A 6 -18.29 4.63 -19.50
N PRO A 7 -18.96 5.45 -18.69
CA PRO A 7 -18.27 6.43 -17.86
C PRO A 7 -17.24 5.69 -17.00
N PRO A 8 -16.01 6.22 -16.81
CA PRO A 8 -15.09 5.65 -15.83
C PRO A 8 -15.83 5.59 -14.49
N ALA A 9 -15.80 4.42 -13.84
CA ALA A 9 -16.38 4.25 -12.51
C ALA A 9 -15.83 5.37 -11.63
N ALA A 10 -16.74 6.10 -10.97
CA ALA A 10 -16.35 7.19 -10.10
C ALA A 10 -15.37 6.63 -9.05
N PRO A 11 -14.23 7.30 -8.82
CA PRO A 11 -13.28 6.84 -7.81
C PRO A 11 -14.02 6.77 -6.48
N GLU A 12 -14.09 5.57 -5.93
CA GLU A 12 -14.68 5.35 -4.62
C GLU A 12 -13.84 6.13 -3.60
N ILE A 13 -14.47 7.07 -2.91
CA ILE A 13 -13.78 7.92 -1.94
C ILE A 13 -13.51 7.03 -0.72
N VAL A 14 -12.32 6.44 -0.69
CA VAL A 14 -11.83 5.68 0.45
C VAL A 14 -11.53 6.66 1.58
N THR A 15 -12.46 6.77 2.53
CA THR A 15 -12.28 7.58 3.74
C THR A 15 -11.78 6.71 4.89
N LEU A 16 -11.16 7.31 5.91
CA LEU A 16 -10.78 6.60 7.15
C LEU A 16 -11.96 5.87 7.81
N ALA A 17 -13.19 6.32 7.59
CA ALA A 17 -14.42 5.73 8.13
C ALA A 17 -14.89 4.50 7.33
N THR A 18 -14.50 4.37 6.07
CA THR A 18 -14.86 3.24 5.19
C THR A 18 -13.73 2.21 5.09
N GLN A 19 -12.54 2.53 5.58
CA GLN A 19 -11.40 1.63 5.62
C GLN A 19 -11.43 0.74 6.86
N ASP A 20 -11.51 -0.55 6.63
CA ASP A 20 -11.27 -1.52 7.68
C ASP A 20 -9.78 -1.56 8.05
N GLU A 21 -9.46 -2.24 9.15
CA GLU A 21 -8.09 -2.30 9.63
C GLU A 21 -7.16 -3.04 8.66
N HIS A 22 -7.70 -3.99 7.90
CA HIS A 22 -6.96 -4.77 6.91
C HIS A 22 -6.56 -3.91 5.70
N ASP A 23 -7.47 -3.09 5.18
CA ASP A 23 -7.23 -2.12 4.11
C ASP A 23 -6.20 -1.07 4.51
N ARG A 24 -6.22 -0.64 5.77
CA ARG A 24 -5.20 0.28 6.32
C ARG A 24 -3.83 -0.36 6.32
N VAL A 25 -3.72 -1.61 6.77
CA VAL A 25 -2.44 -2.33 6.78
C VAL A 25 -1.94 -2.58 5.35
N ALA A 26 -2.82 -2.96 4.43
CA ALA A 26 -2.48 -3.11 3.00
C ALA A 26 -1.95 -1.81 2.39
N MET A 27 -2.60 -0.67 2.68
CA MET A 27 -2.15 0.64 2.23
C MET A 27 -0.77 1.01 2.78
N VAL A 28 -0.52 0.74 4.07
CA VAL A 28 0.80 0.98 4.69
C VAL A 28 1.88 0.13 4.03
N ILE A 29 1.60 -1.14 3.74
CA ILE A 29 2.54 -2.02 3.03
C ILE A 29 2.89 -1.44 1.65
N MET A 30 1.89 -1.03 0.85
CA MET A 30 2.14 -0.42 -0.46
C MET A 30 2.97 0.86 -0.36
N GLN A 31 2.68 1.72 0.62
CA GLN A 31 3.44 2.96 0.85
C GLN A 31 4.89 2.68 1.24
N LEU A 32 5.14 1.67 2.09
CA LEU A 32 6.48 1.26 2.47
C LEU A 32 7.25 0.66 1.30
N GLU A 33 6.61 -0.14 0.43
CA GLU A 33 7.22 -0.68 -0.78
C GLU A 33 7.63 0.45 -1.74
N MET A 34 6.77 1.44 -1.93
CA MET A 34 7.08 2.62 -2.75
C MET A 34 8.26 3.42 -2.15
N ALA A 35 8.23 3.66 -0.83
CA ALA A 35 9.33 4.34 -0.13
C ALA A 35 10.65 3.57 -0.26
N LEU A 36 10.61 2.24 -0.19
CA LEU A 36 11.78 1.37 -0.34
C LEU A 36 12.36 1.47 -1.75
N ALA A 37 11.51 1.44 -2.79
CA ALA A 37 11.96 1.62 -4.18
C ALA A 37 12.65 2.98 -4.39
N LEU A 38 12.10 4.05 -3.81
CA LEU A 38 12.71 5.39 -3.86
C LEU A 38 14.03 5.44 -3.08
N ALA A 39 14.09 4.82 -1.89
CA ALA A 39 15.30 4.78 -1.07
C ALA A 39 16.45 4.04 -1.77
N ARG A 40 16.16 2.92 -2.44
CA ARG A 40 17.12 2.18 -3.27
C ARG A 40 17.61 3.01 -4.45
N THR A 41 16.70 3.71 -5.12
CA THR A 41 17.05 4.59 -6.25
C THR A 41 17.99 5.72 -5.82
N LYS A 42 17.77 6.28 -4.63
CA LYS A 42 18.58 7.36 -4.04
C LYS A 42 19.82 6.85 -3.28
N LYS A 43 20.09 5.54 -3.26
CA LYS A 43 21.21 4.90 -2.54
C LYS A 43 21.24 5.21 -1.04
N LEU A 44 20.07 5.36 -0.42
CA LEU A 44 19.92 5.63 1.02
C LEU A 44 19.96 4.32 1.81
N THR A 45 21.14 3.71 1.94
CA THR A 45 21.32 2.35 2.48
C THR A 45 20.78 2.15 3.90
N GLN A 46 20.98 3.10 4.82
CA GLN A 46 20.40 3.03 6.17
C GLN A 46 18.88 3.02 6.12
N LEU A 47 18.27 3.90 5.32
CA LEU A 47 16.82 3.98 5.16
C LEU A 47 16.24 2.71 4.54
N VAL A 48 16.94 2.10 3.56
CA VAL A 48 16.56 0.81 2.98
C VAL A 48 16.43 -0.26 4.06
N SER A 49 17.41 -0.39 4.95
CA SER A 49 17.36 -1.40 6.03
C SER A 49 16.20 -1.18 7.00
N HIS A 50 15.90 0.08 7.36
CA HIS A 50 14.77 0.41 8.21
C HIS A 50 13.43 0.11 7.53
N LEU A 51 13.30 0.40 6.23
CA LEU A 51 12.09 0.13 5.46
C LEU A 51 11.85 -1.37 5.25
N GLU A 52 12.91 -2.16 5.07
CA GLU A 52 12.81 -3.62 4.98
C GLU A 52 12.34 -4.25 6.30
N ALA A 53 12.86 -3.78 7.44
CA ALA A 53 12.40 -4.21 8.75
C ALA A 53 10.92 -3.85 9.00
N ALA A 54 10.53 -2.61 8.69
CA ALA A 54 9.14 -2.15 8.81
C ALA A 54 8.19 -2.94 7.90
N LEU A 55 8.61 -3.28 6.68
CA LEU A 55 7.83 -4.13 5.77
C LEU A 55 7.63 -5.54 6.30
N ALA A 56 8.68 -6.13 6.90
CA ALA A 56 8.58 -7.46 7.49
C ALA A 56 7.57 -7.48 8.65
N GLU A 57 7.59 -6.46 9.50
CA GLU A 57 6.64 -6.32 10.61
C GLU A 57 5.20 -6.11 10.10
N ALA A 58 5.01 -5.20 9.14
CA ALA A 58 3.69 -4.94 8.56
C ALA A 58 3.09 -6.19 7.89
N ARG A 59 3.90 -6.95 7.14
CA ARG A 59 3.46 -8.23 6.52
C ARG A 59 3.14 -9.30 7.56
N ASN A 60 3.90 -9.38 8.65
CA ASN A 60 3.60 -10.29 9.74
C ASN A 60 2.27 -9.94 10.42
N LEU A 61 2.04 -8.65 10.70
CA LEU A 61 0.77 -8.18 11.25
C LEU A 61 -0.39 -8.49 10.29
N HIS A 62 -0.21 -8.21 9.00
CA HIS A 62 -1.21 -8.51 7.97
C HIS A 62 -1.55 -10.00 7.90
N GLY A 63 -0.54 -10.87 7.95
CA GLY A 63 -0.72 -12.33 7.98
C GLY A 63 -1.41 -12.83 9.26
N LYS A 64 -1.24 -12.16 10.40
CA LYS A 64 -1.97 -12.48 11.64
C LYS A 64 -3.44 -12.03 11.62
N MET A 65 -3.78 -11.01 10.83
CA MET A 65 -5.17 -10.56 10.67
C MET A 65 -5.96 -11.43 9.70
N LEU A 66 -5.26 -12.14 8.80
CA LEU A 66 -5.85 -13.05 7.82
C LEU A 66 -6.08 -14.48 8.37
N ASN A 67 -5.45 -14.84 9.49
CA ASN A 67 -5.57 -16.15 10.15
C ASN A 67 -6.40 -16.04 11.44
#